data_AF-A0AA86TA89-F1
#
_entry.id   AF-A0AA86TA89-F1
#
_cell.length_a   1.000
_cell.length_b   1.000
_cell.length_c   1.000
_cell.angle_alpha   90.00
_cell.angle_beta   90.00
_cell.angle_gamma   90.00
#
_symmetry.space_group_name_H-M   'P 1'
#
loop_
_entity.id
_entity.type
_entity.pdbx_description
1 polymer ?
#
loop_
_entity_poly.entity_id
_entity_poly.type
_entity_poly.pdbx_seq_one_letter_code
_entity_poly.pdbx_strand_id
1 'polypeptide(L)'
;MTTLTASICWNVLAHKSDDVGEVGVKIYQKPEGNDIYELRRKKIPPLCKENENPDAVWYVPMKTCLHPIPSGIEQHGAEWPEEWPKRLETYPDWVNNKEKVVADTNHWNAVVNKSYISGLGINWRSIRNVMDMKSIYGGLAVALSQQKVWVMNVVPAHAPDTLPIIFERGLIGIYHDWCESFGTYPRTYDLLHADHLFSRLKNRCKQPVSIVVEMDRILRPGGWTIIRDKVEILNPLEEILKSMKWEIRMAFAQDKEGILCAQKTIYLNDSKFGKLVKRSGIS
;
A
#
# COMPACT_ATOMS: atom_id res chain seq x y z
N MET A 1 1.21 33.10 2.14
CA MET A 1 1.96 32.07 1.38
C MET A 1 3.27 32.61 0.82
N THR A 2 3.26 33.71 0.07
CA THR A 2 4.45 34.27 -0.60
C THR A 2 5.66 34.53 0.32
N THR A 3 5.42 34.99 1.56
CA THR A 3 6.47 35.23 2.55
C THR A 3 7.16 33.94 3.00
N LEU A 4 6.39 32.85 3.17
CA LEU A 4 6.94 31.55 3.60
C LEU A 4 7.71 30.91 2.45
N THR A 5 7.17 30.91 1.22
CA THR A 5 7.83 30.31 0.05
C THR A 5 9.17 31.00 -0.23
N ALA A 6 9.23 32.33 -0.09
CA ALA A 6 10.49 33.07 -0.15
C ALA A 6 11.44 32.71 1.01
N SER A 7 10.92 32.51 2.23
CA SER A 7 11.75 32.18 3.39
C SER A 7 12.30 30.76 3.35
N ILE A 8 11.68 29.83 2.63
CA ILE A 8 12.15 28.46 2.41
C ILE A 8 12.84 28.27 1.04
N CYS A 9 13.11 29.36 0.31
CA CYS A 9 13.77 29.36 -1.00
C CYS A 9 13.06 28.53 -2.08
N TRP A 10 11.72 28.51 -2.08
CA TRP A 10 10.94 27.84 -3.11
C TRP A 10 10.57 28.81 -4.23
N ASN A 11 10.83 28.40 -5.47
CA ASN A 11 10.49 29.16 -6.66
C ASN A 11 9.08 28.81 -7.15
N VAL A 12 8.36 29.78 -7.69
CA VAL A 12 7.07 29.56 -8.35
C VAL A 12 7.36 29.28 -9.83
N LEU A 13 7.06 28.06 -10.29
CA LEU A 13 7.26 27.67 -11.69
C LEU A 13 6.07 28.04 -12.57
N ALA A 14 4.86 27.90 -12.04
CA ALA A 14 3.65 28.18 -12.79
C ALA A 14 2.54 28.66 -11.85
N HIS A 15 1.68 29.51 -12.37
CA HIS A 15 0.49 30.00 -11.70
C HIS A 15 -0.63 30.13 -12.73
N LYS A 16 -1.78 29.52 -12.44
CA LYS A 16 -3.01 29.70 -13.22
C LYS A 16 -4.17 29.89 -12.25
N SER A 17 -4.93 30.97 -12.44
CA SER A 17 -6.19 31.22 -11.73
C SER A 17 -7.35 31.15 -12.73
N ASP A 18 -8.46 30.57 -12.29
CA ASP A 18 -9.76 30.73 -12.94
C ASP A 18 -10.54 31.79 -12.17
N ASP A 19 -10.76 32.94 -12.81
CA ASP A 19 -11.44 34.09 -12.19
C ASP A 19 -12.94 33.83 -11.99
N VAL A 20 -13.51 32.82 -12.67
CA VAL A 20 -14.93 32.44 -12.52
C VAL A 20 -15.14 31.43 -11.40
N GLY A 21 -14.20 30.50 -11.23
CA GLY A 21 -14.27 29.45 -10.21
C GLY A 21 -13.60 29.78 -8.87
N GLU A 22 -12.88 30.90 -8.78
CA GLU A 22 -12.00 31.27 -7.64
C GLU A 22 -10.94 30.20 -7.28
N VAL A 23 -10.69 29.24 -8.18
CA VAL A 23 -9.70 28.18 -7.98
C VAL A 23 -8.40 28.57 -8.69
N GLY A 24 -7.30 28.60 -7.93
CA GLY A 24 -5.96 28.86 -8.45
C GLY A 24 -5.00 27.70 -8.15
N VAL A 25 -4.19 27.34 -9.14
CA VAL A 25 -3.11 26.35 -9.01
C VAL A 25 -1.77 27.06 -9.10
N LYS A 26 -0.89 26.79 -8.13
CA LYS A 26 0.52 27.22 -8.14
C LYS A 26 1.43 26.01 -8.02
N ILE A 27 2.41 25.93 -8.90
CA ILE A 27 3.46 24.89 -8.87
C ILE A 27 4.71 25.50 -8.28
N TYR A 28 5.26 24.87 -7.25
CA TYR A 28 6.46 25.31 -6.56
C TYR A 28 7.60 24.30 -6.76
N GLN A 29 8.82 24.81 -6.82
CA GLN A 29 10.05 24.01 -6.91
C GLN A 29 10.91 24.25 -5.68
N LYS A 30 11.43 23.16 -5.11
CA LYS A 30 12.51 23.22 -4.11
C LYS A 30 13.80 23.74 -4.77
N PRO A 31 14.74 24.30 -3.99
CA PRO A 31 16.05 24.66 -4.54
C PRO A 31 16.78 23.41 -5.09
N GLU A 32 17.76 23.64 -5.96
CA GLU A 32 18.57 22.56 -6.56
C GLU A 32 19.74 22.15 -5.65
N GLY A 33 20.16 23.04 -4.74
CA GLY A 33 21.32 22.82 -3.87
C GLY A 33 21.16 23.47 -2.49
N ASN A 34 21.99 23.00 -1.55
CA ASN A 34 22.00 23.49 -0.16
C ASN A 34 22.64 24.88 -0.01
N ASP A 35 23.46 25.30 -0.97
CA ASP A 35 24.05 26.65 -1.07
C ASP A 35 22.96 27.74 -1.00
N ILE A 36 21.81 27.49 -1.63
CA ILE A 36 20.66 28.40 -1.60
C ILE A 36 20.08 28.53 -0.19
N TYR A 37 20.10 27.47 0.62
CA TYR A 37 19.67 27.54 2.02
C TYR A 37 20.65 28.32 2.90
N GLU A 38 21.95 28.30 2.57
CA GLU A 38 22.97 29.06 3.31
C GLU A 38 22.83 30.58 3.11
N LEU A 39 22.41 31.00 1.91
CA LEU A 39 22.20 32.40 1.53
C LEU A 39 20.98 33.06 2.21
N ARG A 40 20.20 32.31 2.99
CA ARG A 40 18.99 32.81 3.67
C ARG A 40 19.33 33.85 4.73
N ARG A 41 18.89 35.10 4.49
CA ARG A 41 19.02 36.22 5.45
C ARG A 41 18.38 35.93 6.81
N LYS A 42 17.22 35.26 6.83
CA LYS A 42 16.53 34.82 8.05
C LYS A 42 16.31 33.32 7.97
N LYS A 43 16.92 32.57 8.89
CA LYS A 43 16.82 31.10 8.98
C LYS A 43 15.55 30.68 9.71
N ILE A 44 14.40 31.09 9.18
CA ILE A 44 13.07 30.80 9.73
C ILE A 44 12.21 30.18 8.62
N PRO A 45 11.87 28.87 8.70
CA PRO A 45 12.33 27.88 9.70
C PRO A 45 13.83 27.54 9.59
N PRO A 46 14.49 27.09 10.68
CA PRO A 46 15.89 26.63 10.67
C PRO A 46 16.04 25.31 9.88
N LEU A 47 17.28 24.87 9.65
CA LEU A 47 17.54 23.51 9.18
C LEU A 47 17.26 22.49 10.29
N CYS A 48 16.77 21.32 9.90
CA CYS A 48 16.57 20.18 10.81
C CYS A 48 17.92 19.66 11.30
N LYS A 49 17.93 18.95 12.44
CA LYS A 49 19.18 18.36 12.96
C LYS A 49 19.59 17.16 12.11
N GLU A 50 20.88 16.89 11.99
CA GLU A 50 21.40 15.77 11.18
C GLU A 50 20.91 14.39 11.65
N ASN A 51 20.60 14.25 12.94
CA ASN A 51 20.08 13.01 13.50
C ASN A 51 18.56 12.83 13.30
N GLU A 52 17.88 13.78 12.66
CA GLU A 52 16.46 13.67 12.33
C GLU A 52 16.31 12.98 10.98
N ASN A 53 15.62 11.84 10.97
CA ASN A 53 15.38 11.09 9.74
C ASN A 53 14.37 11.84 8.85
N PRO A 54 14.76 12.29 7.64
CA PRO A 54 13.87 12.98 6.70
C PRO A 54 12.74 12.07 6.17
N ASP A 55 12.94 10.76 6.18
CA ASP A 55 11.98 9.77 5.68
C ASP A 55 11.00 9.30 6.77
N ALA A 56 11.03 9.88 7.97
CA ALA A 56 10.14 9.45 9.05
C ALA A 56 8.74 10.08 8.92
N VAL A 57 7.73 9.29 8.53
CA VAL A 57 6.41 9.82 8.09
C VAL A 57 5.21 9.43 8.97
N TRP A 58 5.36 8.52 9.95
CA TRP A 58 4.23 8.01 10.75
C TRP A 58 4.50 8.11 12.27
N TYR A 59 3.51 8.60 13.04
CA TYR A 59 3.64 8.97 14.46
C TYR A 59 4.82 9.92 14.79
N VAL A 60 5.27 10.71 13.81
CA VAL A 60 6.30 11.73 14.01
C VAL A 60 5.64 13.11 14.09
N PRO A 61 5.81 13.86 15.20
CA PRO A 61 5.30 15.22 15.31
C PRO A 61 5.93 16.12 14.24
N MET A 62 5.10 16.92 13.56
CA MET A 62 5.57 17.89 12.59
C MET A 62 6.49 18.92 13.27
N LYS A 63 7.68 19.12 12.71
CA LYS A 63 8.67 20.09 13.19
C LYS A 63 8.73 21.28 12.25
N THR A 64 9.04 22.44 12.81
CA THR A 64 9.21 23.69 12.04
C THR A 64 10.68 23.83 11.61
N CYS A 65 11.15 22.94 10.74
CA CYS A 65 12.51 22.94 10.21
C CYS A 65 12.55 22.46 8.74
N LEU A 66 13.65 22.71 8.03
CA LEU A 66 13.90 22.23 6.67
C LEU A 66 14.99 21.17 6.67
N HIS A 67 14.74 20.01 6.07
CA HIS A 67 15.81 19.06 5.80
C HIS A 67 16.73 19.58 4.67
N PRO A 68 18.05 19.35 4.77
CA PRO A 68 18.95 19.63 3.66
C PRO A 68 18.57 18.78 2.44
N ILE A 69 18.89 19.28 1.25
CA ILE A 69 18.70 18.55 0.00
C ILE A 69 19.73 17.40 -0.03
N PRO A 70 19.31 16.17 -0.30
CA PRO A 70 20.24 15.05 -0.49
C PRO A 70 21.23 15.34 -1.62
N SER A 71 22.52 15.14 -1.37
CA SER A 71 23.57 15.38 -2.37
C SER A 71 24.51 14.19 -2.59
N GLY A 72 24.48 13.20 -1.71
CA GLY A 72 25.27 11.97 -1.86
C GLY A 72 24.46 10.89 -2.56
N ILE A 73 25.10 10.11 -3.44
CA ILE A 73 24.48 8.99 -4.18
C ILE A 73 23.87 7.93 -3.24
N GLU A 74 24.41 7.80 -2.03
CA GLU A 74 23.90 6.91 -0.97
C GLU A 74 22.70 7.49 -0.21
N GLN A 75 22.27 8.72 -0.51
CA GLN A 75 21.13 9.36 0.13
C GLN A 75 19.88 9.26 -0.75
N HIS A 76 18.78 8.82 -0.16
CA HIS A 76 17.48 8.78 -0.82
C HIS A 76 17.10 10.17 -1.37
N GLY A 77 16.72 10.22 -2.64
CA GLY A 77 16.29 11.45 -3.32
C GLY A 77 17.41 12.34 -3.86
N ALA A 78 18.67 11.89 -3.87
CA ALA A 78 19.78 12.62 -4.51
C ALA A 78 19.73 12.52 -6.05
N GLU A 79 19.23 11.42 -6.58
CA GLU A 79 19.06 11.18 -8.02
C GLU A 79 17.62 10.80 -8.34
N TRP A 80 17.17 11.13 -9.55
CA TRP A 80 15.88 10.66 -10.04
C TRP A 80 15.95 9.17 -10.38
N PRO A 81 14.93 8.37 -10.04
CA PRO A 81 14.85 7.00 -10.51
C PRO A 81 14.80 6.92 -12.04
N GLU A 82 15.17 5.75 -12.55
CA GLU A 82 14.94 5.38 -13.94
C GLU A 82 13.48 5.60 -14.36
N GLU A 83 13.25 5.77 -15.66
CA GLU A 83 11.89 5.90 -16.17
C GLU A 83 11.13 4.56 -16.13
N TRP A 84 9.80 4.65 -16.07
CA TRP A 84 8.94 3.48 -16.23
C TRP A 84 9.06 2.89 -17.65
N PRO A 85 9.15 1.55 -17.81
CA PRO A 85 9.02 0.50 -16.80
C PRO A 85 10.34 0.03 -16.17
N LYS A 86 11.50 0.56 -16.58
CA LYS A 86 12.82 0.07 -16.15
C LYS A 86 13.03 0.16 -14.64
N ARG A 87 12.48 1.19 -13.99
CA ARG A 87 12.57 1.33 -12.53
C ARG A 87 11.94 0.19 -11.74
N LEU A 88 11.06 -0.62 -12.33
CA LEU A 88 10.46 -1.78 -11.65
C LEU A 88 11.52 -2.83 -11.24
N GLU A 89 12.60 -2.92 -12.03
CA GLU A 89 13.70 -3.88 -11.92
C GLU A 89 15.04 -3.22 -11.55
N THR A 90 15.10 -1.88 -11.51
CA THR A 90 16.30 -1.13 -11.19
C THR A 90 16.26 -0.68 -9.72
N TYR A 91 17.39 -0.79 -9.01
CA TYR A 91 17.48 -0.46 -7.60
C TYR A 91 18.56 0.61 -7.35
N PRO A 92 18.19 1.78 -6.79
CA PRO A 92 19.13 2.88 -6.57
C PRO A 92 20.17 2.52 -5.49
N ASP A 93 21.30 3.23 -5.50
CA ASP A 93 22.48 2.91 -4.68
C ASP A 93 22.27 3.13 -3.17
N TRP A 94 21.37 4.03 -2.79
CA TRP A 94 20.97 4.23 -1.40
C TRP A 94 20.27 3.01 -0.77
N VAL A 95 19.81 2.05 -1.58
CA VAL A 95 19.20 0.80 -1.09
C VAL A 95 20.27 -0.14 -0.56
N ASN A 96 20.48 -0.11 0.75
CA ASN A 96 21.52 -0.87 1.47
C ASN A 96 21.51 -2.40 1.27
N ASN A 97 20.41 -3.01 0.85
CA ASN A 97 20.29 -4.47 0.75
C ASN A 97 19.53 -4.89 -0.52
N LYS A 98 20.14 -4.61 -1.68
CA LYS A 98 19.57 -4.90 -3.00
C LYS A 98 19.25 -6.39 -3.15
N GLU A 99 20.05 -7.27 -2.54
CA GLU A 99 19.87 -8.72 -2.59
C GLU A 99 18.52 -9.14 -1.98
N LYS A 100 18.11 -8.51 -0.87
CA LYS A 100 16.79 -8.78 -0.26
C LYS A 100 15.64 -8.33 -1.16
N VAL A 101 15.78 -7.21 -1.85
CA VAL A 101 14.74 -6.71 -2.77
C VAL A 101 14.60 -7.63 -3.99
N VAL A 102 15.73 -8.09 -4.54
CA VAL A 102 15.75 -9.09 -5.63
C VAL A 102 15.17 -10.42 -5.16
N ALA A 103 15.54 -10.89 -3.97
CA ALA A 103 15.01 -12.13 -3.40
C ALA A 103 13.49 -12.06 -3.17
N ASP A 104 12.97 -10.94 -2.64
CA ASP A 104 11.53 -10.70 -2.47
C ASP A 104 10.80 -10.74 -3.82
N THR A 105 11.34 -10.06 -4.83
CA THR A 105 10.76 -10.06 -6.19
C THR A 105 10.73 -11.47 -6.78
N ASN A 106 11.83 -12.23 -6.67
CA ASN A 106 11.91 -13.60 -7.16
C ASN A 106 10.95 -14.54 -6.41
N HIS A 107 10.83 -14.37 -5.09
CA HIS A 107 9.89 -15.14 -4.27
C HIS A 107 8.45 -14.92 -4.74
N TRP A 108 8.01 -13.66 -4.85
CA TRP A 108 6.64 -13.35 -5.26
C TRP A 108 6.34 -13.73 -6.70
N ASN A 109 7.30 -13.57 -7.62
CA ASN A 109 7.16 -14.08 -8.98
C ASN A 109 6.91 -15.59 -9.00
N ALA A 110 7.67 -16.35 -8.20
CA ALA A 110 7.49 -17.79 -8.10
C ALA A 110 6.12 -18.17 -7.49
N VAL A 111 5.71 -17.51 -6.41
CA VAL A 111 4.44 -17.76 -5.72
C VAL A 111 3.25 -17.45 -6.63
N VAL A 112 3.24 -16.26 -7.26
CA VAL A 112 2.13 -15.84 -8.12
C VAL A 112 1.98 -16.76 -9.32
N ASN A 113 3.09 -17.03 -10.02
CA ASN A 113 3.06 -17.82 -11.25
C ASN A 113 2.74 -19.30 -11.00
N LYS A 114 3.23 -19.89 -9.89
CA LYS A 114 3.03 -21.32 -9.60
C LYS A 114 1.74 -21.61 -8.85
N SER A 115 1.30 -20.72 -7.97
CA SER A 115 0.19 -20.99 -7.04
C SER A 115 -1.02 -20.09 -7.28
N TYR A 116 -0.85 -18.77 -7.41
CA TYR A 116 -2.00 -17.87 -7.37
C TYR A 116 -2.80 -17.82 -8.67
N ILE A 117 -2.11 -17.70 -9.80
CA ILE A 117 -2.76 -17.57 -11.12
C ILE A 117 -3.59 -18.81 -11.46
N SER A 118 -3.05 -20.00 -11.17
CA SER A 118 -3.64 -21.28 -11.61
C SER A 118 -4.29 -22.07 -10.47
N GLY A 119 -3.80 -21.95 -9.24
CA GLY A 119 -4.14 -22.85 -8.14
C GLY A 119 -5.34 -22.41 -7.30
N LEU A 120 -5.62 -21.10 -7.20
CA LEU A 120 -6.63 -20.59 -6.25
C LEU A 120 -8.07 -20.57 -6.79
N GLY A 121 -8.29 -20.92 -8.06
CA GLY A 121 -9.62 -20.84 -8.69
C GLY A 121 -10.16 -19.41 -8.84
N ILE A 122 -9.31 -18.39 -8.65
CA ILE A 122 -9.67 -16.98 -8.80
C ILE A 122 -9.69 -16.65 -10.29
N ASN A 123 -10.79 -16.07 -10.77
CA ASN A 123 -10.82 -15.49 -12.10
C ASN A 123 -10.06 -14.15 -12.12
N TRP A 124 -8.75 -14.19 -12.35
CA TRP A 124 -7.89 -13.00 -12.40
C TRP A 124 -8.34 -11.94 -13.42
N ARG A 125 -9.14 -12.33 -14.45
CA ARG A 125 -9.71 -11.37 -15.40
C ARG A 125 -10.78 -10.46 -14.79
N SER A 126 -11.40 -10.84 -13.67
CA SER A 126 -12.37 -9.99 -12.94
C SER A 126 -11.73 -9.14 -11.84
N ILE A 127 -10.47 -9.39 -11.49
CA ILE A 127 -9.74 -8.60 -10.49
C ILE A 127 -9.16 -7.35 -11.17
N ARG A 128 -9.28 -6.19 -10.51
CA ARG A 128 -8.68 -4.92 -10.95
C ARG A 128 -7.92 -4.26 -9.81
N ASN A 129 -8.49 -4.27 -8.61
CA ASN A 129 -8.02 -3.53 -7.45
C ASN A 129 -7.51 -4.49 -6.37
N VAL A 130 -6.20 -4.59 -6.20
CA VAL A 130 -5.56 -5.44 -5.19
C VAL A 130 -5.01 -4.57 -4.07
N MET A 131 -5.12 -5.02 -2.83
CA MET A 131 -4.38 -4.45 -1.71
C MET A 131 -3.45 -5.51 -1.13
N ASP A 132 -2.16 -5.21 -1.14
CA ASP A 132 -1.17 -5.95 -0.35
C ASP A 132 -1.11 -5.32 1.04
N MET A 133 -1.81 -5.93 1.99
CA MET A 133 -2.00 -5.39 3.34
C MET A 133 -0.70 -5.33 4.15
N LYS A 134 0.32 -6.11 3.76
CA LYS A 134 1.65 -6.05 4.36
C LYS A 134 2.69 -6.23 3.28
N SER A 135 2.96 -5.15 2.57
CA SER A 135 4.04 -5.10 1.60
C SER A 135 5.37 -4.84 2.30
N ILE A 136 6.40 -5.55 1.84
CA ILE A 136 7.78 -5.28 2.22
C ILE A 136 8.38 -4.40 1.15
N TYR A 137 8.84 -4.94 0.02
CA TYR A 137 9.45 -4.17 -1.05
C TYR A 137 8.55 -4.01 -2.29
N GLY A 138 7.25 -4.32 -2.19
CA GLY A 138 6.34 -4.30 -3.35
C GLY A 138 6.48 -5.50 -4.29
N GLY A 139 7.13 -6.60 -3.86
CA GLY A 139 7.36 -7.77 -4.71
C GLY A 139 6.07 -8.40 -5.26
N LEU A 140 4.98 -8.44 -4.49
CA LEU A 140 3.68 -8.90 -4.99
C LEU A 140 3.17 -8.03 -6.15
N ALA A 141 3.28 -6.71 -6.03
CA ALA A 141 2.86 -5.78 -7.07
C ALA A 141 3.67 -5.95 -8.35
N VAL A 142 4.96 -6.24 -8.22
CA VAL A 142 5.82 -6.54 -9.37
C VAL A 142 5.43 -7.87 -10.01
N ALA A 143 5.17 -8.90 -9.21
CA ALA A 143 4.71 -10.19 -9.73
C ALA A 143 3.34 -10.11 -10.43
N LEU A 144 2.50 -9.17 -10.03
CA LEU A 144 1.21 -8.89 -10.66
C LEU A 144 1.27 -7.84 -11.77
N SER A 145 2.44 -7.26 -12.09
CA SER A 145 2.60 -6.20 -13.10
C SER A 145 2.17 -6.61 -14.51
N GLN A 146 2.28 -7.91 -14.83
CA GLN A 146 1.83 -8.48 -16.10
C GLN A 146 0.31 -8.67 -16.15
N GLN A 147 -0.37 -8.59 -15.01
CA GLN A 147 -1.82 -8.63 -14.93
C GLN A 147 -2.39 -7.21 -15.07
N LYS A 148 -3.61 -7.09 -15.60
CA LYS A 148 -4.32 -5.80 -15.68
C LYS A 148 -4.93 -5.40 -14.33
N VAL A 149 -4.09 -5.35 -13.31
CA VAL A 149 -4.45 -5.01 -11.93
C VAL A 149 -3.56 -3.88 -11.42
N TRP A 150 -4.07 -3.10 -10.49
CA TRP A 150 -3.26 -2.20 -9.68
C TRP A 150 -3.19 -2.73 -8.26
N VAL A 151 -2.05 -2.50 -7.60
CA VAL A 151 -1.79 -2.99 -6.24
C VAL A 151 -1.50 -1.80 -5.33
N MET A 152 -2.33 -1.63 -4.30
CA MET A 152 -2.01 -0.76 -3.16
C MET A 152 -1.07 -1.50 -2.22
N ASN A 153 0.17 -1.07 -2.12
CA ASN A 153 1.13 -1.65 -1.18
C ASN A 153 1.03 -0.96 0.18
N VAL A 154 0.70 -1.70 1.23
CA VAL A 154 0.59 -1.15 2.59
C VAL A 154 1.81 -1.55 3.40
N VAL A 155 2.61 -0.58 3.81
CA VAL A 155 3.76 -0.78 4.70
C VAL A 155 3.31 -0.54 6.14
N PRO A 156 3.37 -1.53 7.05
CA PRO A 156 2.96 -1.31 8.43
C PRO A 156 3.83 -0.26 9.11
N ALA A 157 3.22 0.68 9.82
CA ALA A 157 3.92 1.78 10.49
C ALA A 157 5.00 1.34 11.52
N HIS A 158 4.95 0.08 11.96
CA HIS A 158 5.84 -0.52 12.96
C HIS A 158 6.74 -1.62 12.37
N ALA A 159 6.88 -1.61 11.05
CA ALA A 159 7.86 -2.37 10.30
C ALA A 159 9.01 -1.44 9.85
N PRO A 160 10.14 -1.98 9.38
CA PRO A 160 11.16 -1.18 8.71
C PRO A 160 10.54 -0.36 7.58
N ASP A 161 11.00 0.87 7.42
CA ASP A 161 10.52 1.75 6.37
C ASP A 161 11.03 1.30 5.00
N THR A 162 10.12 0.77 4.19
CA THR A 162 10.38 0.26 2.84
C THR A 162 9.55 0.96 1.77
N LEU A 163 8.68 1.91 2.16
CA LEU A 163 7.81 2.60 1.21
C LEU A 163 8.60 3.48 0.22
N PRO A 164 9.70 4.16 0.61
CA PRO A 164 10.58 4.84 -0.33
C PRO A 164 11.06 3.92 -1.47
N ILE A 165 11.43 2.67 -1.14
CA ILE A 165 11.85 1.66 -2.13
C ILE A 165 10.70 1.32 -3.08
N ILE A 166 9.47 1.20 -2.57
CA ILE A 166 8.27 0.95 -3.38
C ILE A 166 8.04 2.11 -4.38
N PHE A 167 8.23 3.36 -3.94
CA PHE A 167 8.10 4.52 -4.81
C PHE A 167 9.20 4.64 -5.85
N GLU A 168 10.45 4.32 -5.52
CA GLU A 168 11.56 4.27 -6.49
C GLU A 168 11.26 3.28 -7.61
N ARG A 169 10.61 2.15 -7.29
CA ARG A 169 10.17 1.16 -8.27
C ARG A 169 8.96 1.59 -9.11
N GLY A 170 8.39 2.75 -8.80
CA GLY A 170 7.22 3.28 -9.47
C GLY A 170 5.89 2.67 -9.09
N LEU A 171 5.86 1.95 -7.98
CA LEU A 171 4.66 1.36 -7.43
C LEU A 171 4.00 2.36 -6.49
N ILE A 172 2.71 2.17 -6.21
CA ILE A 172 1.99 3.00 -5.24
C ILE A 172 1.92 2.29 -3.90
N GLY A 173 1.93 3.06 -2.82
CA GLY A 173 1.79 2.52 -1.48
C GLY A 173 1.53 3.57 -0.43
N ILE A 174 1.30 3.11 0.79
CA ILE A 174 0.98 3.94 1.94
C ILE A 174 1.47 3.29 3.23
N TYR A 175 1.79 4.10 4.23
CA TYR A 175 1.95 3.64 5.60
C TYR A 175 0.58 3.42 6.25
N HIS A 176 0.47 2.39 7.09
CA HIS A 176 -0.74 2.23 7.89
C HIS A 176 -0.48 1.45 9.19
N ASP A 177 -1.18 1.81 10.26
CA ASP A 177 -1.31 0.97 11.45
C ASP A 177 -2.64 0.22 11.40
N TRP A 178 -2.59 -1.10 11.17
CA TRP A 178 -3.77 -1.96 11.11
C TRP A 178 -4.49 -2.16 12.47
N CYS A 179 -3.97 -1.58 13.56
CA CYS A 179 -4.76 -1.42 14.78
C CYS A 179 -5.76 -0.24 14.70
N GLU A 180 -5.69 0.57 13.65
CA GLU A 180 -6.61 1.66 13.33
C GLU A 180 -7.44 1.33 12.07
N SER A 181 -8.45 2.14 11.77
CA SER A 181 -9.25 2.00 10.54
C SER A 181 -8.50 2.54 9.32
N PHE A 182 -8.57 1.84 8.19
CA PHE A 182 -7.92 2.26 6.95
C PHE A 182 -8.69 3.40 6.28
N GLY A 183 -7.98 4.47 5.90
CA GLY A 183 -8.56 5.68 5.31
C GLY A 183 -9.01 5.53 3.85
N THR A 184 -9.87 4.56 3.54
CA THR A 184 -10.42 4.31 2.20
C THR A 184 -11.92 4.13 2.20
N TYR A 185 -12.55 4.31 1.04
CA TYR A 185 -13.97 4.08 0.86
C TYR A 185 -14.30 2.59 1.04
N PRO A 186 -15.46 2.25 1.64
CA PRO A 186 -15.92 0.87 1.69
C PRO A 186 -16.03 0.26 0.28
N ARG A 187 -15.75 -1.04 0.15
CA ARG A 187 -15.86 -1.78 -1.11
C ARG A 187 -14.97 -1.22 -2.24
N THR A 188 -13.73 -0.86 -1.91
CA THR A 188 -12.74 -0.36 -2.86
C THR A 188 -12.02 -1.49 -3.60
N TYR A 189 -11.66 -2.57 -2.90
CA TYR A 189 -10.77 -3.62 -3.42
C TYR A 189 -11.52 -4.88 -3.86
N ASP A 190 -11.00 -5.53 -4.90
CA ASP A 190 -11.48 -6.83 -5.39
C ASP A 190 -10.73 -7.99 -4.73
N LEU A 191 -9.48 -7.76 -4.32
CA LEU A 191 -8.65 -8.76 -3.66
C LEU A 191 -7.82 -8.14 -2.52
N LEU A 192 -7.84 -8.77 -1.35
CA LEU A 192 -6.95 -8.46 -0.25
C LEU A 192 -5.90 -9.58 -0.11
N HIS A 193 -4.64 -9.20 -0.05
CA HIS A 193 -3.53 -10.11 0.20
C HIS A 193 -2.89 -9.77 1.54
N ALA A 194 -2.72 -10.78 2.39
CA ALA A 194 -2.09 -10.63 3.70
C ALA A 194 -1.06 -11.74 3.93
N ASP A 195 0.22 -11.39 3.87
CA ASP A 195 1.33 -12.30 4.19
C ASP A 195 1.92 -11.98 5.57
N HIS A 196 1.80 -12.92 6.50
CA HIS A 196 2.27 -12.83 7.88
C HIS A 196 1.84 -11.55 8.61
N LEU A 197 0.67 -11.01 8.25
CA LEU A 197 0.11 -9.80 8.84
C LEU A 197 -0.40 -10.06 10.26
N PHE A 198 -1.19 -11.12 10.43
CA PHE A 198 -1.88 -11.38 11.69
C PHE A 198 -0.92 -11.89 12.77
N SER A 199 0.04 -12.75 12.40
CA SER A 199 1.12 -13.14 13.34
C SER A 199 1.94 -11.94 13.81
N ARG A 200 2.21 -10.97 12.93
CA ARG A 200 2.93 -9.73 13.30
C ARG A 200 2.11 -8.85 14.24
N LEU A 201 0.79 -8.80 14.07
CA LEU A 201 -0.11 -7.95 14.86
C LEU A 201 -0.62 -8.59 16.15
N LYS A 202 -0.40 -9.91 16.35
CA LYS A 202 -0.86 -10.69 17.51
C LYS A 202 -0.59 -10.03 18.87
N ASN A 203 0.57 -9.39 19.02
CA ASN A 203 1.00 -8.77 20.28
C ASN A 203 0.64 -7.28 20.41
N ARG A 204 -0.06 -6.71 19.42
CA ARG A 204 -0.31 -5.26 19.32
C ARG A 204 -1.77 -4.91 19.25
N CYS A 205 -2.50 -5.52 18.33
CA CYS A 205 -3.92 -5.25 18.15
C CYS A 205 -4.71 -6.20 19.04
N LYS A 206 -5.69 -5.67 19.79
CA LYS A 206 -6.39 -6.43 20.84
C LYS A 206 -7.06 -7.71 20.32
N GLN A 207 -7.59 -7.71 19.10
CA GLN A 207 -8.26 -8.88 18.52
C GLN A 207 -8.12 -8.92 16.99
N PRO A 208 -7.79 -10.07 16.37
CA PRO A 208 -7.81 -10.24 14.90
C PRO A 208 -9.14 -9.87 14.24
N VAL A 209 -10.24 -9.98 14.99
CA VAL A 209 -11.60 -9.62 14.55
C VAL A 209 -11.68 -8.18 14.04
N SER A 210 -11.01 -7.21 14.68
CA SER A 210 -11.09 -5.80 14.23
C SER A 210 -10.50 -5.61 12.84
N ILE A 211 -9.41 -6.33 12.53
CA ILE A 211 -8.77 -6.31 11.21
C ILE A 211 -9.70 -6.99 10.19
N VAL A 212 -10.31 -8.12 10.55
CA VAL A 212 -11.24 -8.82 9.64
C VAL A 212 -12.49 -7.99 9.35
N VAL A 213 -13.02 -7.25 10.33
CA VAL A 213 -14.11 -6.28 10.10
C VAL A 213 -13.68 -5.19 9.14
N GLU A 214 -12.45 -4.69 9.27
CA GLU A 214 -11.92 -3.70 8.35
C GLU A 214 -11.73 -4.26 6.94
N MET A 215 -11.24 -5.49 6.81
CA MET A 215 -11.18 -6.24 5.56
C MET A 215 -12.58 -6.37 4.92
N ASP A 216 -13.60 -6.70 5.72
CA ASP A 216 -14.98 -6.75 5.25
C ASP A 216 -15.45 -5.40 4.73
N ARG A 217 -15.18 -4.31 5.46
CA ARG A 217 -15.57 -2.97 5.05
C ARG A 217 -14.98 -2.59 3.69
N ILE A 218 -13.69 -2.84 3.46
CA ILE A 218 -12.97 -2.38 2.25
C ILE A 218 -13.08 -3.33 1.06
N LEU A 219 -13.40 -4.61 1.28
CA LEU A 219 -13.55 -5.60 0.21
C LEU A 219 -14.94 -5.55 -0.43
N ARG A 220 -14.98 -5.60 -1.77
CA ARG A 220 -16.24 -5.66 -2.51
C ARG A 220 -16.99 -6.97 -2.25
N PRO A 221 -18.34 -6.99 -2.33
CA PRO A 221 -19.10 -8.24 -2.35
C PRO A 221 -18.60 -9.13 -3.50
N GLY A 222 -18.39 -10.42 -3.23
CA GLY A 222 -17.78 -11.36 -4.18
C GLY A 222 -16.27 -11.23 -4.32
N GLY A 223 -15.64 -10.28 -3.62
CA GLY A 223 -14.20 -10.09 -3.57
C GLY A 223 -13.48 -11.22 -2.84
N TRP A 224 -12.18 -11.29 -3.05
CA TRP A 224 -11.33 -12.39 -2.60
C TRP A 224 -10.35 -11.93 -1.53
N THR A 225 -9.98 -12.85 -0.66
CA THR A 225 -8.87 -12.66 0.28
C THR A 225 -7.95 -13.86 0.23
N ILE A 226 -6.64 -13.58 0.18
CA ILE A 226 -5.58 -14.56 0.29
C ILE A 226 -4.79 -14.23 1.55
N ILE A 227 -4.82 -15.11 2.56
CA ILE A 227 -4.07 -14.97 3.80
C ILE A 227 -3.02 -16.07 3.85
N ARG A 228 -1.75 -15.69 3.97
CA ARG A 228 -0.64 -16.60 4.26
C ARG A 228 -0.12 -16.28 5.65
N ASP A 229 -0.21 -17.26 6.56
CA ASP A 229 0.27 -17.07 7.93
C ASP A 229 0.50 -18.43 8.59
N LYS A 230 0.93 -18.42 9.85
CA LYS A 230 1.09 -19.64 10.65
C LYS A 230 -0.25 -20.34 10.86
N VAL A 231 -0.24 -21.68 10.88
CA VAL A 231 -1.46 -22.49 11.05
C VAL A 231 -2.22 -22.13 12.35
N GLU A 232 -1.49 -21.84 13.43
CA GLU A 232 -2.06 -21.39 14.71
C GLU A 232 -2.87 -20.08 14.62
N ILE A 233 -2.61 -19.27 13.58
CA ILE A 233 -3.32 -18.01 13.30
C ILE A 233 -4.46 -18.23 12.31
N LEU A 234 -4.26 -19.11 11.32
CA LEU A 234 -5.27 -19.37 10.29
C LEU A 234 -6.52 -20.05 10.85
N ASN A 235 -6.39 -21.01 11.76
CA ASN A 235 -7.53 -21.72 12.34
C ASN A 235 -8.56 -20.77 13.00
N PRO A 236 -8.20 -19.87 13.93
CA PRO A 236 -9.16 -18.93 14.49
C PRO A 236 -9.67 -17.90 13.46
N LEU A 237 -8.85 -17.52 12.47
CA LEU A 237 -9.30 -16.61 11.40
C LEU A 237 -10.37 -17.24 10.51
N GLU A 238 -10.23 -18.53 10.19
CA GLU A 238 -11.22 -19.27 9.41
C GLU A 238 -12.59 -19.25 10.10
N GLU A 239 -12.63 -19.47 11.42
CA GLU A 239 -13.88 -19.42 12.19
C GLU A 239 -14.51 -18.02 12.22
N ILE A 240 -13.69 -16.96 12.33
CA ILE A 240 -14.16 -15.58 12.22
C ILE A 240 -14.77 -15.32 10.83
N LEU A 241 -14.07 -15.71 9.76
CA LEU A 241 -14.55 -15.53 8.38
C LEU A 241 -15.86 -16.28 8.13
N LYS A 242 -15.97 -17.53 8.59
CA LYS A 242 -17.22 -18.32 8.54
C LYS A 242 -18.36 -17.64 9.30
N SER A 243 -18.08 -17.09 10.50
CA SER A 243 -19.08 -16.38 11.30
C SER A 243 -19.64 -15.15 10.57
N MET A 244 -18.79 -14.48 9.78
CA MET A 244 -19.16 -13.35 8.90
C MET A 244 -19.78 -13.79 7.57
N LYS A 245 -20.05 -15.08 7.40
CA LYS A 245 -20.60 -15.71 6.20
C LYS A 245 -19.69 -15.62 4.99
N TRP A 246 -18.38 -15.53 5.16
CA TRP A 246 -17.46 -15.67 4.03
C TRP A 246 -17.32 -17.15 3.66
N GLU A 247 -17.13 -17.42 2.38
CA GLU A 247 -16.97 -18.76 1.87
C GLU A 247 -15.48 -19.12 1.80
N ILE A 248 -15.06 -20.14 2.54
CA ILE A 248 -13.69 -20.66 2.47
C ILE A 248 -13.57 -21.50 1.20
N ARG A 249 -12.77 -21.03 0.25
CA ARG A 249 -12.58 -21.67 -1.07
C ARG A 249 -11.41 -22.63 -1.07
N MET A 250 -10.39 -22.32 -0.29
CA MET A 250 -9.21 -23.17 -0.12
C MET A 250 -8.60 -22.90 1.25
N ALA A 251 -8.24 -23.96 1.94
CA ALA A 251 -7.39 -23.93 3.13
C ALA A 251 -6.35 -25.02 2.96
N PHE A 252 -5.07 -24.66 2.95
CA PHE A 252 -3.97 -25.60 2.86
C PHE A 252 -2.91 -25.24 3.89
N ALA A 253 -2.39 -26.24 4.58
CA ALA A 253 -1.33 -26.09 5.56
C ALA A 253 -0.19 -27.03 5.22
N GLN A 254 1.03 -26.53 5.28
CA GLN A 254 2.25 -27.31 5.15
C GLN A 254 3.19 -26.92 6.29
N ASP A 255 3.58 -27.92 7.08
CA ASP A 255 4.36 -27.75 8.31
C ASP A 255 3.70 -26.76 9.29
N LYS A 256 4.29 -25.58 9.49
CA LYS A 256 3.81 -24.55 10.43
C LYS A 256 3.16 -23.36 9.73
N GLU A 257 3.17 -23.31 8.40
CA GLU A 257 2.60 -22.25 7.59
C GLU A 257 1.40 -22.76 6.77
N GLY A 258 0.52 -21.87 6.39
CA GLY A 258 -0.59 -22.21 5.52
C GLY A 258 -1.06 -21.05 4.68
N ILE A 259 -2.02 -21.35 3.82
CA ILE A 259 -2.73 -20.42 2.97
C ILE A 259 -4.23 -20.63 3.16
N LEU A 260 -4.94 -19.53 3.36
CA LEU A 260 -6.39 -19.47 3.43
C LEU A 260 -6.89 -18.53 2.35
N CYS A 261 -7.68 -19.07 1.43
CA CYS A 261 -8.37 -18.32 0.38
C CYS A 261 -9.86 -18.31 0.69
N ALA A 262 -10.43 -17.11 0.85
CA ALA A 262 -11.84 -16.92 1.15
C ALA A 262 -12.46 -15.92 0.19
N GLN A 263 -13.74 -16.12 -0.11
CA GLN A 263 -14.53 -15.20 -0.91
C GLN A 263 -15.63 -14.58 -0.05
N LYS A 264 -15.73 -13.25 -0.08
CA LYS A 264 -16.79 -12.52 0.59
C LYS A 264 -18.12 -12.82 -0.10
N THR A 265 -19.12 -13.27 0.65
CA THR A 265 -20.44 -13.55 0.08
C THR A 265 -21.14 -12.27 -0.34
N ILE A 266 -21.96 -12.39 -1.39
CA ILE A 266 -22.83 -11.32 -1.82
C ILE A 266 -24.09 -11.46 -0.99
N TYR A 267 -24.34 -10.54 -0.05
CA TYR A 267 -25.63 -10.43 0.62
C TYR A 267 -26.68 -9.94 -0.39
N LEU A 268 -27.09 -10.81 -1.31
CA LEU A 268 -28.40 -10.72 -1.91
C LEU A 268 -29.35 -11.32 -0.90
N ASN A 269 -30.39 -10.58 -0.52
CA ASN A 269 -31.52 -11.14 0.21
C ASN A 269 -32.13 -12.28 -0.62
N ASP A 270 -31.63 -13.50 -0.39
CA ASP A 270 -31.92 -14.71 -1.16
C ASP A 270 -33.33 -15.28 -0.92
N SER A 271 -34.23 -14.45 -0.38
CA SER A 271 -35.62 -14.81 -0.13
C SER A 271 -36.64 -14.07 -1.01
N LYS A 272 -36.22 -13.05 -1.79
CA LYS A 272 -37.18 -12.29 -2.64
C LYS A 272 -36.87 -12.23 -4.14
N PHE A 273 -35.62 -12.33 -4.60
CA PHE A 273 -35.34 -12.22 -6.05
C PHE A 273 -35.62 -13.51 -6.85
N GLY A 274 -35.36 -14.69 -6.27
CA GLY A 274 -35.67 -15.98 -6.91
C GLY A 274 -37.17 -16.30 -7.06
N LYS A 275 -38.05 -15.56 -6.37
CA LYS A 275 -39.51 -15.71 -6.48
C LYS A 275 -40.19 -14.74 -7.45
N LEU A 276 -39.48 -13.70 -7.90
CA LEU A 276 -40.02 -12.75 -8.89
C LEU A 276 -39.80 -13.24 -10.33
N VAL A 277 -38.67 -13.89 -10.62
CA VAL A 277 -38.40 -14.44 -11.97
C VAL A 277 -39.24 -15.67 -12.30
N LYS A 278 -39.72 -16.42 -11.29
CA LYS A 278 -40.68 -17.53 -11.47
C LYS A 278 -42.15 -17.10 -11.45
N ARG A 279 -42.46 -15.80 -11.22
CA ARG A 279 -43.83 -15.26 -11.22
C ARG A 279 -44.14 -14.37 -12.43
N SER A 280 -43.14 -13.91 -13.18
CA SER A 280 -43.34 -13.33 -14.51
C SER A 280 -43.31 -14.44 -15.55
N GLY A 281 -44.39 -15.22 -15.62
CA GLY A 281 -44.67 -16.07 -16.78
C GLY A 281 -44.94 -15.18 -17.98
N ILE A 282 -43.87 -14.79 -18.68
CA ILE A 282 -43.97 -14.27 -20.04
C ILE A 282 -43.55 -15.42 -20.93
N SER A 283 -44.56 -16.09 -21.48
CA SER A 283 -44.52 -16.91 -22.68
C SER A 283 -43.89 -16.15 -23.84
#